data_AF-A0A2V5PKH1-F1
#
_entry.id   AF-A0A2V5PKH1-F1
#
_cell.length_a   1.000
_cell.length_b   1.000
_cell.length_c   1.000
_cell.angle_alpha   90.00
_cell.angle_beta   90.00
_cell.angle_gamma   90.00
#
_symmetry.space_group_name_H-M   'P 1'
#
loop_
_entity.id
_entity.type
_entity.pdbx_description
1 polymer ?
#
loop_
_entity_poly.entity_id
_entity_poly.type
_entity_poly.pdbx_seq_one_letter_code
_entity_poly.pdbx_strand_id
1 'polypeptide(L)'
;MDNLFTFFEKQLGLPVLASEQGKDVDWLIIYVHLLMIVLFIGWLAYFAYVLVRFHRSRNPKADYVGVKNHASNWIEGAVALVEAVLLLGLAVPLWAKAMDKFPKESESTVVHIVGQQ
;
A
#
# COMPACT_ATOMS: atom_id res chain seq x y z
N MET A 1 16.27 -0.58 11.08
CA MET A 1 15.06 -0.37 10.25
C MET A 1 15.26 0.80 9.31
N ASP A 2 15.97 1.85 9.74
CA ASP A 2 16.29 3.07 8.99
C ASP A 2 16.85 2.82 7.58
N ASN A 3 17.78 1.87 7.42
CA ASN A 3 18.36 1.54 6.10
C ASN A 3 17.32 1.07 5.05
N LEU A 4 16.23 0.45 5.49
CA LEU A 4 15.15 0.00 4.59
C LEU A 4 14.28 1.18 4.17
N PHE A 5 13.89 2.04 5.12
CA PHE A 5 13.06 3.20 4.85
C PHE A 5 13.80 4.20 3.95
N THR A 6 15.05 4.51 4.24
CA THR A 6 15.89 5.37 3.39
C THR A 6 16.08 4.80 1.98
N PHE A 7 16.16 3.46 1.84
CA PHE A 7 16.18 2.84 0.52
C PHE A 7 14.88 3.11 -0.24
N PHE A 8 13.72 2.88 0.38
CA PHE A 8 12.43 3.11 -0.26
C PHE A 8 12.18 4.58 -0.57
N GLU A 9 12.50 5.50 0.33
CA GLU A 9 12.42 6.96 0.10
C GLU A 9 13.17 7.35 -1.19
N LYS A 10 14.39 6.83 -1.34
CA LYS A 10 15.21 7.07 -2.53
C LYS A 10 14.61 6.45 -3.79
N GLN A 11 14.15 5.20 -3.74
CA GLN A 11 13.61 4.52 -4.94
C GLN A 11 12.26 5.05 -5.38
N LEU A 12 11.43 5.48 -4.43
CA LEU A 12 10.14 6.11 -4.71
C LEU A 12 10.30 7.58 -5.10
N GLY A 13 11.51 8.14 -4.99
CA GLY A 13 11.79 9.54 -5.31
C GLY A 13 11.08 10.52 -4.40
N LEU A 14 10.92 10.17 -3.11
CA LEU A 14 10.26 11.04 -2.15
C LEU A 14 11.08 12.33 -1.97
N PRO A 15 10.40 13.49 -1.88
CA PRO A 15 11.08 14.76 -1.65
C PRO A 15 11.76 14.76 -0.27
N VAL A 16 12.71 15.68 -0.08
CA VAL A 16 13.30 15.87 1.24
C VAL A 16 12.20 16.24 2.23
N LEU A 17 12.19 15.56 3.37
CA LEU A 17 11.28 15.83 4.47
C LEU A 17 11.44 17.29 4.94
N ALA A 18 10.45 18.13 4.61
CA ALA A 18 10.47 19.57 4.88
C ALA A 18 9.31 20.06 5.77
N SER A 19 8.46 19.15 6.25
CA SER A 19 7.37 19.45 7.18
C SER A 19 7.26 18.37 8.25
N GLU A 20 6.73 18.72 9.42
CA GLU A 20 6.52 17.76 10.51
C GLU A 20 5.54 16.65 10.09
N GLN A 21 4.47 17.01 9.37
CA GLN A 21 3.47 16.06 8.88
C GLN A 21 4.01 15.17 7.76
N GLY A 22 5.01 15.63 6.98
CA GLY A 22 5.55 14.89 5.84
C GLY A 22 6.11 13.52 6.24
N LYS A 23 6.67 13.40 7.46
CA LYS A 23 7.29 12.15 7.93
C LYS A 23 6.27 11.03 8.03
N ASP A 24 5.10 11.35 8.59
CA ASP A 24 4.04 10.38 8.77
C ASP A 24 3.46 9.95 7.40
N VAL A 25 3.39 10.88 6.45
CA VAL A 25 2.96 10.62 5.06
C VAL A 25 3.95 9.71 4.33
N ASP A 26 5.25 10.00 4.42
CA ASP A 26 6.30 9.19 3.80
C ASP A 26 6.26 7.74 4.34
N TRP A 27 6.07 7.59 5.65
CA TRP A 27 5.90 6.27 6.27
C TRP A 27 4.66 5.53 5.76
N LEU A 28 3.52 6.21 5.66
CA LEU A 28 2.29 5.62 5.10
C LEU A 28 2.52 5.14 3.66
N ILE A 29 3.16 5.97 2.82
CA ILE A 29 3.51 5.62 1.44
C ILE A 29 4.37 4.36 1.41
N ILE A 30 5.40 4.28 2.25
CA ILE A 30 6.31 3.12 2.31
C ILE A 30 5.57 1.86 2.75
N TYR A 31 4.72 1.93 3.78
CA TYR A 31 3.93 0.78 4.22
C TYR A 31 2.98 0.26 3.14
N VAL A 32 2.33 1.16 2.39
CA VAL A 32 1.47 0.79 1.26
C VAL A 32 2.29 0.09 0.18
N HIS A 33 3.47 0.61 -0.18
CA HIS A 33 4.31 -0.02 -1.20
C HIS A 33 4.85 -1.38 -0.75
N LEU A 34 5.20 -1.55 0.52
CA LEU A 34 5.58 -2.85 1.07
C LEU A 34 4.43 -3.86 0.95
N LEU A 35 3.20 -3.47 1.30
CA LEU A 35 2.01 -4.31 1.11
C LEU A 35 1.83 -4.69 -0.37
N MET A 36 1.93 -3.72 -1.28
CA MET A 36 1.83 -3.97 -2.72
C MET A 36 2.89 -4.97 -3.22
N ILE A 37 4.14 -4.85 -2.78
CA ILE A 37 5.22 -5.77 -3.15
C ILE A 37 4.93 -7.19 -2.64
N VAL A 38 4.49 -7.33 -1.39
CA VAL A 38 4.15 -8.63 -0.81
C VAL A 38 3.02 -9.30 -1.58
N LEU A 39 1.95 -8.55 -1.88
CA LEU A 39 0.84 -9.03 -2.68
C LEU A 39 1.31 -9.41 -4.09
N PHE A 40 2.05 -8.52 -4.76
CA PHE A 40 2.56 -8.76 -6.10
C PHE A 40 3.39 -10.05 -6.18
N ILE A 41 4.33 -10.25 -5.25
CA ILE A 41 5.17 -11.46 -5.21
C ILE A 41 4.30 -12.69 -4.91
N GLY A 42 3.38 -12.62 -3.95
CA GLY A 42 2.51 -13.73 -3.60
C GLY A 42 1.63 -14.19 -4.77
N TRP A 43 0.96 -13.24 -5.42
CA TRP A 43 0.11 -13.51 -6.57
C TRP A 43 0.91 -13.98 -7.79
N LEU A 44 2.04 -13.34 -8.09
CA LEU A 44 2.89 -13.72 -9.21
C LEU A 44 3.48 -15.13 -9.01
N ALA A 45 3.90 -15.46 -7.80
CA ALA A 45 4.40 -16.80 -7.47
C ALA A 45 3.30 -17.86 -7.63
N TYR A 46 2.09 -17.59 -7.12
CA TYR A 46 0.95 -18.48 -7.31
C TYR A 46 0.59 -18.64 -8.79
N PHE A 47 0.54 -17.54 -9.54
CA PHE A 47 0.24 -17.54 -10.96
C PHE A 47 1.27 -18.36 -11.74
N ALA A 48 2.57 -18.12 -11.52
CA ALA A 48 3.65 -18.90 -12.13
C ALA A 48 3.56 -20.38 -11.76
N TYR A 49 3.25 -20.70 -10.49
CA TYR A 49 3.02 -22.06 -10.04
C TYR A 49 1.87 -22.72 -10.81
N VAL A 50 0.74 -22.03 -10.97
CA VAL A 50 -0.43 -22.56 -11.70
C VAL A 50 -0.07 -22.82 -13.16
N LEU A 51 0.63 -21.90 -13.82
CA LEU A 51 1.07 -22.08 -15.21
C LEU A 51 1.93 -23.34 -15.38
N VAL A 52 2.92 -23.56 -14.50
CA VAL A 52 3.80 -24.73 -14.56
C VAL A 52 3.05 -25.99 -14.14
N ARG A 53 2.29 -25.94 -13.05
CA ARG A 53 1.62 -27.09 -12.45
C ARG A 53 0.51 -27.61 -13.32
N PHE A 54 -0.26 -26.75 -13.99
CA PHE A 54 -1.43 -27.13 -14.80
C PHE A 54 -1.19 -26.96 -16.31
N HIS A 55 0.06 -26.80 -16.72
CA HIS A 55 0.44 -26.82 -18.14
C HIS A 55 -0.07 -28.10 -18.83
N ARG A 56 -0.58 -27.96 -20.07
CA ARG A 56 -1.17 -29.06 -20.85
C ARG A 56 -0.26 -30.29 -20.97
N SER A 57 1.05 -30.09 -21.08
CA SER A 57 2.00 -31.21 -21.16
C SER A 57 2.06 -32.06 -19.88
N ARG A 58 1.74 -31.47 -18.72
CA ARG A 58 1.75 -32.14 -17.41
C ARG A 58 0.35 -32.56 -16.97
N ASN A 59 -0.68 -31.80 -17.32
CA ASN A 59 -2.08 -32.06 -16.96
C ASN A 59 -2.95 -31.93 -18.22
N PRO A 60 -3.03 -32.99 -19.05
CA PRO A 60 -3.71 -32.93 -20.35
C PRO A 60 -5.24 -32.95 -20.26
N LYS A 61 -5.81 -33.36 -19.11
CA LYS A 61 -7.25 -33.34 -18.85
C LYS A 61 -7.56 -32.23 -17.84
N ALA A 62 -8.45 -31.31 -18.21
CA ALA A 62 -8.93 -30.28 -17.33
C ALA A 62 -9.93 -30.85 -16.31
N ASP A 63 -9.88 -30.35 -15.08
CA ASP A 63 -10.92 -30.57 -14.08
C ASP A 63 -11.94 -29.43 -14.17
N TYR A 64 -13.18 -29.77 -14.52
CA TYR A 64 -14.29 -28.83 -14.66
C TYR A 64 -15.09 -28.63 -13.38
N VAL A 65 -14.85 -29.43 -12.35
CA VAL A 65 -15.53 -29.33 -11.05
C VAL A 65 -14.83 -28.28 -10.18
N GLY A 66 -13.51 -28.15 -10.31
CA GLY A 66 -12.73 -27.08 -9.70
C GLY A 66 -12.60 -27.18 -8.17
N VAL A 67 -12.18 -26.07 -7.56
CA VAL A 67 -11.94 -25.98 -6.11
C VAL A 67 -13.26 -25.99 -5.35
N LYS A 68 -13.43 -26.95 -4.43
CA LYS A 68 -14.63 -27.09 -3.58
C LYS A 68 -14.47 -26.56 -2.15
N ASN A 69 -13.28 -26.09 -1.79
CA ASN A 69 -13.01 -25.55 -0.46
C ASN A 69 -13.03 -24.01 -0.48
N HIS A 70 -13.06 -23.42 0.71
CA HIS A 70 -13.10 -21.96 0.89
C HIS A 70 -11.71 -21.32 1.00
N ALA A 71 -10.64 -21.97 0.52
CA ALA A 71 -9.29 -21.44 0.67
C ALA A 71 -9.11 -20.04 0.05
N SER A 72 -9.71 -19.79 -1.12
CA SER A 72 -9.70 -18.45 -1.75
C SER A 72 -10.36 -17.42 -0.85
N ASN A 73 -11.57 -17.71 -0.37
CA ASN A 73 -12.33 -16.80 0.49
C ASN A 73 -11.58 -16.42 1.78
N TRP A 74 -10.86 -17.38 2.40
CA TRP A 74 -10.05 -17.10 3.58
C TRP A 74 -8.85 -16.21 3.28
N ILE A 75 -8.16 -16.44 2.16
CA ILE A 75 -7.02 -15.62 1.73
C ILE A 75 -7.48 -14.20 1.38
N GLU A 76 -8.56 -14.08 0.61
CA GLU A 76 -9.16 -12.79 0.26
C GLU A 76 -9.61 -12.04 1.52
N GLY A 77 -10.29 -12.71 2.45
CA GLY A 77 -10.70 -12.12 3.72
C GLY A 77 -9.52 -11.66 4.58
N ALA A 78 -8.41 -12.40 4.58
CA ALA A 78 -7.20 -12.00 5.28
C ALA A 78 -6.57 -10.74 4.68
N VAL A 79 -6.49 -10.65 3.35
CA VAL A 79 -5.99 -9.45 2.65
C VAL A 79 -6.90 -8.25 2.94
N ALA A 80 -8.21 -8.42 2.82
CA ALA A 80 -9.18 -7.36 3.10
C ALA A 80 -9.10 -6.88 4.55
N LEU A 81 -8.83 -7.76 5.51
CA LEU A 81 -8.62 -7.38 6.91
C LEU A 81 -7.36 -6.53 7.09
N VAL A 82 -6.25 -6.92 6.46
CA VAL A 82 -5.00 -6.14 6.51
C VAL A 82 -5.19 -4.76 5.90
N GLU A 83 -5.88 -4.66 4.76
CA GLU A 83 -6.21 -3.39 4.12
C GLU A 83 -7.14 -2.54 4.99
N ALA A 84 -8.17 -3.13 5.60
CA ALA A 84 -9.06 -2.42 6.51
C ALA A 84 -8.30 -1.83 7.70
N VAL A 85 -7.34 -2.57 8.27
CA VAL A 85 -6.47 -2.06 9.34
C VAL A 85 -5.59 -0.91 8.86
N LEU A 86 -5.00 -1.01 7.66
CA LEU A 86 -4.19 0.07 7.10
C LEU A 86 -5.03 1.33 6.87
N LEU A 87 -6.22 1.19 6.29
CA LEU A 87 -7.08 2.34 5.96
C LEU A 87 -7.68 2.97 7.22
N LEU A 88 -8.34 2.17 8.05
CA LEU A 88 -9.08 2.68 9.21
C LEU A 88 -8.16 2.99 10.39
N GLY A 89 -7.09 2.22 10.57
CA GLY A 89 -6.16 2.36 11.69
C GLY A 89 -5.03 3.36 11.44
N LEU A 90 -4.60 3.58 10.18
CA LEU A 90 -3.48 4.45 9.86
C LEU A 90 -3.89 5.59 8.94
N ALA A 91 -4.44 5.30 7.76
CA ALA A 91 -4.66 6.32 6.73
C ALA A 91 -5.68 7.38 7.14
N VAL A 92 -6.85 6.97 7.64
CA VAL A 92 -7.92 7.90 8.06
C VAL A 92 -7.49 8.77 9.26
N PRO A 93 -6.93 8.23 10.35
CA PRO A 93 -6.43 9.04 11.46
C PRO A 93 -5.32 10.01 11.04
N LEU A 94 -4.40 9.56 10.16
CA LEU A 94 -3.31 10.41 9.71
C LEU A 94 -3.81 11.57 8.83
N TRP A 95 -4.73 11.29 7.92
CA TRP A 95 -5.38 12.33 7.11
C TRP A 95 -6.10 13.35 8.00
N ALA A 96 -6.83 12.89 9.02
CA ALA A 96 -7.50 13.79 9.97
C ALA A 96 -6.49 14.69 10.70
N LYS A 97 -5.37 14.14 11.18
CA LYS A 97 -4.29 14.93 11.82
C LYS A 97 -3.74 16.03 10.91
N ALA A 98 -3.62 15.76 9.60
CA ALA A 98 -3.07 16.71 8.64
C ALA A 98 -4.05 17.83 8.24
N MET A 99 -5.37 17.58 8.29
CA MET A 99 -6.39 18.49 7.76
C MET A 99 -7.16 19.28 8.82
N ASP A 100 -7.21 18.80 10.07
CA ASP A 100 -8.23 19.26 11.01
C ASP A 100 -7.81 20.48 11.86
N LYS A 101 -6.51 20.78 11.98
CA LYS A 101 -6.02 21.84 12.88
C LYS A 101 -5.02 22.77 12.23
N PHE A 102 -5.51 23.87 11.67
CA PHE A 102 -4.68 25.00 11.29
C PHE A 102 -4.50 25.97 12.47
N PRO A 103 -3.30 26.54 12.68
CA PRO A 103 -3.08 27.59 13.66
C PRO A 103 -3.92 28.84 13.31
N LYS A 104 -4.22 29.67 14.32
CA LYS A 104 -4.93 30.94 14.09
C LYS A 104 -4.05 31.89 13.26
N GLU A 105 -4.66 32.84 12.56
CA GLU A 105 -3.93 33.81 11.72
C GLU A 105 -2.81 34.52 12.51
N SER A 106 -3.08 34.88 13.77
CA SER A 106 -2.11 35.52 14.68
C SER A 106 -0.87 34.68 15.01
N GLU A 107 -0.94 33.38 14.77
CA GLU A 107 0.10 32.38 15.04
C GLU A 107 0.67 31.81 13.73
N SER A 108 0.29 32.36 12.57
CA SER A 108 0.64 31.84 11.26
C SER A 108 1.32 32.88 10.38
N THR A 109 2.27 32.45 9.56
CA THR A 109 2.82 33.28 8.48
C THR A 109 1.84 33.28 7.32
N VAL A 110 1.15 34.39 7.11
CA VAL A 110 0.19 34.54 6.00
C VAL A 110 0.93 34.92 4.72
N VAL A 111 0.83 34.08 3.70
CA VAL A 111 1.46 34.30 2.38
C VAL A 111 0.36 34.36 1.31
N HIS A 112 0.33 35.43 0.54
CA HIS A 112 -0.58 35.55 -0.60
C HIS A 112 0.08 34.97 -1.86
N ILE A 113 -0.58 33.98 -2.48
CA ILE A 113 -0.08 33.26 -3.65
C ILE A 113 -1.08 33.43 -4.79
N VAL A 114 -0.62 33.86 -5.97
CA VAL A 114 -1.43 33.97 -7.20
C VAL A 114 -0.78 33.09 -8.27
N GLY A 115 -1.51 32.07 -8.74
CA GLY A 115 -1.12 31.28 -9.90
C GLY A 115 -1.50 31.97 -11.21
N GLN A 116 -0.58 32.05 -12.17
CA GLN A 116 -0.83 32.55 -13.52
C GLN A 116 -0.52 31.44 -14.54
N GLN A 117 -1.23 31.43 -15.67
CA GLN A 117 -1.14 30.44 -16.74
C GLN A 117 -0.23 30.92 -17.87
#